data_AF-A0A840FG12-F1
#
_entry.id   AF-A0A840FG12-F1
#
_cell.length_a   1.000
_cell.length_b   1.000
_cell.length_c   1.000
_cell.angle_alpha   90.00
_cell.angle_beta   90.00
_cell.angle_gamma   90.00
#
_symmetry.space_group_name_H-M   'P 1'
#
loop_
_entity.id
_entity.type
_entity.pdbx_description
1 polymer ?
#
loop_
_entity_poly.entity_id
_entity_poly.type
_entity_poly.pdbx_seq_one_letter_code
_entity_poly.pdbx_strand_id
1 'polypeptide(L)'
;MRRHDRRAWWLATGLAVIAGYVDAIGFLHIGGLFVSFMSGNSTRLSVAAAAGQATALVAAALIASFVAGVILGAFVAMAAGTWRKPVVIVTLAALLAAAALAEPHDAAVYLMAAAMGSANAVFQQRGEVSIGVTYMTGTLVKFGQHLAAAFARRGPAFAWAPYLLLWCGLIAGAFAGAVSYPLLAAAALWIAVAAALLLAAVAVRMGPVG
;
A
#
# COMPACT_ATOMS: atom_id res chain seq x y z
N MET A 1 1.55 24.06 0.23
CA MET A 1 1.30 22.63 0.54
C MET A 1 1.09 22.51 2.05
N ARG A 2 -0.10 22.07 2.48
CA ARG A 2 -0.52 22.11 3.89
C ARG A 2 0.23 21.04 4.70
N ARG A 3 0.64 21.41 5.91
CA ARG A 3 1.44 20.59 6.84
C ARG A 3 0.56 19.43 7.33
N HIS A 4 0.74 18.23 6.76
CA HIS A 4 0.21 17.04 7.40
C HIS A 4 0.80 16.95 8.82
N ASP A 5 -0.04 16.69 9.81
CA ASP A 5 0.42 16.47 11.19
C ASP A 5 1.45 15.33 11.19
N ARG A 6 2.49 15.44 12.03
CA ARG A 6 3.56 14.45 12.18
C ARG A 6 3.01 13.04 12.41
N ARG A 7 1.86 12.96 13.09
CA ARG A 7 1.08 11.75 13.32
C ARG A 7 0.61 11.07 12.03
N ALA A 8 0.16 11.84 11.04
CA ALA A 8 -0.29 11.30 9.74
C ALA A 8 0.86 10.68 8.96
N TRP A 9 2.06 11.28 9.00
CA TRP A 9 3.24 10.71 8.38
C TRP A 9 3.66 9.38 8.99
N TRP A 10 3.62 9.25 10.33
CA TRP A 10 3.90 7.97 10.98
C TRP A 10 2.89 6.87 10.60
N LEU A 11 1.61 7.20 10.54
CA LEU A 11 0.58 6.27 10.09
C LEU A 11 0.81 5.86 8.62
N ALA A 12 1.19 6.82 7.77
CA ALA A 12 1.52 6.55 6.36
C ALA A 12 2.77 5.67 6.21
N THR A 13 3.79 5.90 7.03
CA THR A 13 4.99 5.04 7.08
C THR A 13 4.63 3.62 7.49
N GLY A 14 3.79 3.45 8.51
CA GLY A 14 3.31 2.11 8.91
C GLY A 14 2.56 1.41 7.76
N LEU A 15 1.71 2.13 7.04
CA LEU A 15 1.02 1.58 5.86
C LEU A 15 1.97 1.28 4.70
N ALA A 16 3.03 2.09 4.50
CA ALA A 16 4.06 1.80 3.51
C ALA A 16 4.86 0.53 3.86
N VAL A 17 5.14 0.30 5.16
CA VAL A 17 5.75 -0.96 5.63
C VAL A 17 4.85 -2.15 5.30
N ILE A 18 3.55 -2.07 5.61
CA ILE A 18 2.59 -3.13 5.26
C ILE A 18 2.54 -3.33 3.73
N ALA A 19 2.49 -2.25 2.96
CA ALA A 19 2.44 -2.34 1.50
C ALA A 19 3.67 -3.07 0.93
N GLY A 20 4.87 -2.70 1.38
CA GLY A 20 6.11 -3.38 0.97
C GLY A 20 6.13 -4.85 1.38
N TYR A 21 5.70 -5.14 2.61
CA TYR A 21 5.63 -6.51 3.14
C TYR A 21 4.72 -7.42 2.31
N VAL A 22 3.49 -6.95 2.04
CA VAL A 22 2.50 -7.70 1.26
C VAL A 22 2.92 -7.80 -0.21
N ASP A 23 3.56 -6.77 -0.78
CA ASP A 23 4.13 -6.81 -2.13
C ASP A 23 5.20 -7.87 -2.29
N ALA A 24 6.11 -8.00 -1.32
CA ALA A 24 7.14 -9.03 -1.35
C ALA A 24 6.54 -10.44 -1.28
N ILE A 25 5.53 -10.65 -0.42
CA ILE A 25 4.79 -11.92 -0.36
C ILE A 25 4.15 -12.24 -1.71
N GLY A 26 3.40 -11.28 -2.27
CA GLY A 26 2.74 -11.47 -3.56
C GLY A 26 3.74 -11.76 -4.68
N PHE A 27 4.84 -11.01 -4.73
CA PHE A 27 5.90 -11.19 -5.71
C PHE A 27 6.51 -12.60 -5.67
N LEU A 28 6.75 -13.13 -4.46
CA LEU A 28 7.28 -14.48 -4.27
C LEU A 28 6.23 -15.56 -4.58
N HIS A 29 4.96 -15.33 -4.26
CA HIS A 29 3.88 -16.30 -4.48
C HIS A 29 3.58 -16.53 -5.97
N ILE A 30 3.45 -15.46 -6.77
CA ILE A 30 3.06 -15.56 -8.21
C ILE A 30 4.20 -15.32 -9.20
N GLY A 31 5.46 -15.48 -8.76
CA GLY A 31 6.61 -15.49 -9.68
C GLY A 31 6.91 -14.15 -10.35
N GLY A 32 6.71 -13.04 -9.62
CA GLY A 32 7.26 -11.74 -9.99
C GLY A 32 6.27 -10.63 -10.35
N LEU A 33 4.98 -10.83 -10.10
CA LEU A 33 3.97 -9.75 -10.18
C LEU A 33 3.78 -9.11 -8.80
N PHE A 34 3.46 -7.82 -8.77
CA PHE A 34 3.29 -7.07 -7.52
C PHE A 34 1.79 -6.94 -7.19
N VAL A 35 1.42 -6.81 -5.92
CA VAL A 35 0.01 -6.61 -5.55
C VAL A 35 -0.35 -5.13 -5.37
N SER A 36 0.65 -4.23 -5.37
CA SER A 36 0.47 -2.78 -5.25
C SER A 36 1.09 -1.97 -6.41
N PHE A 37 2.14 -2.48 -7.08
CA PHE A 37 2.80 -1.78 -8.20
C PHE A 37 2.10 -1.97 -9.55
N MET A 38 0.93 -1.36 -9.69
CA MET A 38 0.08 -1.54 -10.87
C MET A 38 0.70 -1.03 -12.17
N SER A 39 1.47 0.07 -12.17
CA SER A 39 2.18 0.51 -13.39
C SER A 39 3.18 -0.54 -13.89
N GLY A 40 3.85 -1.26 -12.97
CA GLY A 40 4.73 -2.37 -13.33
C GLY A 40 3.96 -3.57 -13.89
N ASN A 41 2.82 -3.91 -13.27
CA ASN A 41 1.93 -4.95 -13.79
C ASN A 41 1.33 -4.60 -15.14
N SER A 42 1.02 -3.33 -15.43
CA SER A 42 0.55 -2.91 -16.75
C SER A 42 1.61 -3.12 -17.82
N THR A 43 2.88 -2.83 -17.53
CA THR A 43 3.98 -3.13 -18.46
C THR A 43 4.11 -4.64 -18.66
N ARG A 44 4.06 -5.44 -17.58
CA ARG A 44 4.11 -6.91 -17.67
C ARG A 44 2.92 -7.49 -18.44
N LEU A 45 1.72 -6.96 -18.23
CA LEU A 45 0.51 -7.30 -18.97
C LEU A 45 0.74 -7.08 -20.47
N SER A 46 1.18 -5.90 -20.88
CA SER A 46 1.41 -5.57 -22.28
C SER A 46 2.46 -6.46 -22.93
N VAL A 47 3.58 -6.70 -22.24
CA VAL A 47 4.66 -7.58 -22.73
C VAL A 47 4.18 -9.03 -22.85
N ALA A 48 3.49 -9.54 -21.82
CA ALA A 48 2.96 -10.91 -21.82
C ALA A 48 1.88 -11.09 -22.90
N ALA A 49 0.98 -10.11 -23.07
CA ALA A 49 -0.06 -10.14 -24.08
C ALA A 49 0.53 -10.11 -25.50
N ALA A 50 1.52 -9.26 -25.75
CA ALA A 50 2.24 -9.22 -27.03
C ALA A 50 2.95 -10.55 -27.34
N ALA A 51 3.41 -11.25 -26.30
CA ALA A 51 4.06 -12.56 -26.42
C ALA A 51 3.06 -13.74 -26.39
N GLY A 52 1.74 -13.50 -26.31
CA GLY A 52 0.74 -14.56 -26.22
C GLY A 52 0.78 -15.39 -24.93
N GLN A 53 1.34 -14.86 -23.86
CA GLN A 53 1.53 -15.56 -22.58
C GLN A 53 0.30 -15.45 -21.67
N ALA A 54 -0.07 -16.56 -21.03
CA ALA A 54 -1.22 -16.62 -20.11
C ALA A 54 -1.05 -15.71 -18.86
N THR A 55 0.18 -15.37 -18.49
CA THR A 55 0.50 -14.43 -17.40
C THR A 55 -0.10 -13.04 -17.62
N ALA A 56 -0.46 -12.68 -18.85
CA ALA A 56 -1.24 -11.49 -19.16
C ALA A 56 -2.59 -11.46 -18.42
N LEU A 57 -3.33 -12.57 -18.40
CA LEU A 57 -4.62 -12.65 -17.71
C LEU A 57 -4.46 -12.47 -16.20
N VAL A 58 -3.39 -13.01 -15.62
CA VAL A 58 -3.08 -12.84 -14.19
C VAL A 58 -2.80 -11.37 -13.87
N ALA A 59 -1.98 -10.70 -14.67
CA ALA A 59 -1.69 -9.28 -14.50
C ALA A 59 -2.95 -8.40 -14.68
N ALA A 60 -3.81 -8.71 -15.64
CA ALA A 60 -5.09 -8.03 -15.83
C ALA A 60 -6.03 -8.22 -14.64
N ALA A 61 -6.14 -9.45 -14.12
CA ALA A 61 -6.96 -9.77 -12.95
C ALA A 61 -6.45 -9.08 -11.68
N LEU A 62 -5.13 -8.96 -11.50
CA LEU A 62 -4.54 -8.18 -10.40
C LEU A 62 -4.91 -6.71 -10.49
N ILE A 63 -4.79 -6.10 -11.68
CA ILE A 63 -5.16 -4.70 -11.90
C ILE A 63 -6.66 -4.50 -11.62
N ALA A 64 -7.52 -5.38 -12.12
CA ALA A 64 -8.96 -5.32 -11.88
C ALA A 64 -9.29 -5.45 -10.38
N SER A 65 -8.64 -6.38 -9.68
CA SER A 65 -8.82 -6.59 -8.24
C SER A 65 -8.36 -5.38 -7.42
N PHE A 66 -7.22 -4.80 -7.79
CA PHE A 66 -6.73 -3.55 -7.17
C PHE A 66 -7.73 -2.41 -7.37
N VAL A 67 -8.24 -2.22 -8.59
CA VAL A 67 -9.27 -1.19 -8.88
C VAL A 67 -10.55 -1.44 -8.08
N ALA A 68 -11.01 -2.68 -7.99
CA ALA A 68 -12.15 -3.05 -7.15
C ALA A 68 -11.90 -2.70 -5.67
N GLY A 69 -10.68 -2.94 -5.19
CA GLY A 69 -10.22 -2.53 -3.87
C GLY A 69 -10.25 -1.02 -3.67
N VAL A 70 -9.77 -0.23 -4.65
CA VAL A 70 -9.84 1.24 -4.61
C VAL A 70 -11.28 1.72 -4.53
N ILE A 71 -12.18 1.16 -5.34
CA ILE A 71 -13.61 1.48 -5.34
C ILE A 71 -14.23 1.17 -3.97
N LEU A 72 -13.98 -0.02 -3.44
CA LEU A 72 -14.43 -0.42 -2.11
C LEU A 72 -13.91 0.52 -1.02
N GLY A 73 -12.61 0.82 -1.03
CA GLY A 73 -11.99 1.74 -0.09
C GLY A 73 -12.60 3.13 -0.14
N ALA A 74 -12.92 3.64 -1.34
CA ALA A 74 -13.58 4.92 -1.52
C ALA A 74 -15.01 4.91 -0.95
N PHE A 75 -15.81 3.87 -1.24
CA PHE A 75 -17.16 3.74 -0.65
C PHE A 75 -17.12 3.67 0.87
N VAL A 76 -16.20 2.88 1.43
CA VAL A 76 -15.99 2.77 2.87
C VAL A 76 -15.56 4.11 3.47
N ALA A 77 -14.64 4.84 2.84
CA ALA A 77 -14.19 6.14 3.30
C ALA A 77 -15.33 7.18 3.28
N MET A 78 -16.17 7.18 2.25
CA MET A 78 -17.35 8.06 2.16
C MET A 78 -18.36 7.74 3.25
N ALA A 79 -18.67 6.47 3.47
CA ALA A 79 -19.60 6.04 4.51
C ALA A 79 -19.09 6.33 5.93
N ALA A 80 -17.78 6.19 6.16
CA ALA A 80 -17.16 6.43 7.46
C ALA A 80 -16.94 7.91 7.81
N GLY A 81 -17.03 8.82 6.84
CA GLY A 81 -16.89 10.26 7.05
C GLY A 81 -15.60 10.66 7.76
N THR A 82 -15.72 11.28 8.95
CA THR A 82 -14.56 11.72 9.74
C THR A 82 -13.74 10.57 10.32
N TRP A 83 -14.30 9.36 10.40
CA TRP A 83 -13.64 8.13 10.86
C TRP A 83 -13.01 7.31 9.73
N ARG A 84 -12.88 7.87 8.51
CA ARG A 84 -12.37 7.14 7.34
C ARG A 84 -11.05 6.38 7.57
N LYS A 85 -10.09 6.96 8.29
CA LYS A 85 -8.75 6.36 8.47
C LYS A 85 -8.83 4.99 9.15
N PRO A 86 -9.34 4.88 10.39
CA PRO A 86 -9.42 3.57 11.05
C PRO A 86 -10.33 2.59 10.33
N VAL A 87 -11.46 3.04 9.77
CA VAL A 87 -12.40 2.13 9.09
C VAL A 87 -11.78 1.53 7.83
N VAL A 88 -11.13 2.33 6.98
CA VAL A 88 -10.43 1.82 5.78
C VAL A 88 -9.28 0.89 6.16
N ILE A 89 -8.54 1.17 7.25
CA ILE A 89 -7.46 0.28 7.71
C ILE A 89 -8.03 -1.06 8.22
N VAL A 90 -9.20 -1.07 8.85
CA VAL A 90 -9.88 -2.32 9.22
C VAL A 90 -10.34 -3.09 7.98
N THR A 91 -10.86 -2.41 6.95
CA THR A 91 -11.19 -3.04 5.66
C THR A 91 -9.95 -3.68 5.01
N LEU A 92 -8.82 -2.96 5.00
CA LEU A 92 -7.52 -3.50 4.58
C LEU A 92 -7.16 -4.76 5.37
N ALA A 93 -7.26 -4.74 6.70
CA ALA A 93 -6.96 -5.89 7.55
C ALA A 93 -7.87 -7.09 7.27
N ALA A 94 -9.18 -6.84 7.06
CA ALA A 94 -10.15 -7.88 6.75
C ALA A 94 -9.87 -8.55 5.40
N LEU A 95 -9.51 -7.77 4.37
CA LEU A 95 -9.12 -8.30 3.06
C LEU A 95 -7.83 -9.13 3.13
N LEU A 96 -6.85 -8.69 3.92
CA LEU A 96 -5.61 -9.45 4.16
C LEU A 96 -5.88 -10.74 4.96
N ALA A 97 -6.80 -10.72 5.92
CA ALA A 97 -7.20 -11.91 6.67
C ALA A 97 -7.93 -12.90 5.76
N ALA A 98 -8.81 -12.42 4.89
CA ALA A 98 -9.45 -13.24 3.86
C ALA A 98 -8.41 -13.85 2.90
N ALA A 99 -7.39 -13.09 2.49
CA ALA A 99 -6.29 -13.61 1.68
C ALA A 99 -5.53 -14.72 2.41
N ALA A 100 -5.21 -14.52 3.70
CA ALA A 100 -4.52 -15.53 4.53
C ALA A 100 -5.33 -16.83 4.67
N LEU A 101 -6.66 -16.73 4.74
CA LEU A 101 -7.56 -17.88 4.79
C LEU A 101 -7.77 -18.55 3.43
N ALA A 102 -7.53 -17.84 2.33
CA ALA A 102 -7.66 -18.36 0.97
C ALA A 102 -6.39 -19.08 0.49
N GLU A 103 -5.26 -18.96 1.18
CA GLU A 103 -4.05 -19.72 0.86
C GLU A 103 -4.30 -21.25 0.96
N PRO A 104 -3.75 -22.06 0.04
CA PRO A 104 -2.78 -21.72 -1.01
C PRO A 104 -3.42 -21.39 -2.37
N HIS A 105 -4.71 -21.02 -2.42
CA HIS A 105 -5.38 -20.75 -3.70
C HIS A 105 -4.94 -19.42 -4.31
N ASP A 106 -4.82 -19.38 -5.64
CA ASP A 106 -4.49 -18.16 -6.41
C ASP A 106 -5.41 -16.96 -6.11
N ALA A 107 -6.59 -17.20 -5.53
CA ALA A 107 -7.49 -16.15 -5.06
C ALA A 107 -6.85 -15.23 -3.99
N ALA A 108 -5.89 -15.73 -3.21
CA ALA A 108 -5.22 -14.97 -2.16
C ALA A 108 -4.54 -13.70 -2.69
N VAL A 109 -3.85 -13.79 -3.84
CA VAL A 109 -3.15 -12.62 -4.41
C VAL A 109 -4.11 -11.55 -4.94
N TYR A 110 -5.29 -11.94 -5.41
CA TYR A 110 -6.32 -10.99 -5.83
C TYR A 110 -6.93 -10.25 -4.63
N LEU A 111 -7.12 -10.96 -3.50
CA LEU A 111 -7.54 -10.36 -2.25
C LEU A 111 -6.46 -9.42 -1.68
N MET A 112 -5.19 -9.80 -1.77
CA MET A 112 -4.06 -8.92 -1.42
C MET A 112 -4.06 -7.65 -2.29
N ALA A 113 -4.25 -7.77 -3.61
CA ALA A 113 -4.33 -6.63 -4.51
C ALA A 113 -5.51 -5.71 -4.18
N ALA A 114 -6.70 -6.28 -3.90
CA ALA A 114 -7.85 -5.53 -3.43
C ALA A 114 -7.58 -4.82 -2.10
N ALA A 115 -6.88 -5.49 -1.17
CA ALA A 115 -6.48 -4.91 0.11
C ALA A 115 -5.58 -3.68 -0.10
N MET A 116 -4.54 -3.81 -0.94
CA MET A 116 -3.64 -2.70 -1.29
C MET A 116 -4.35 -1.57 -2.02
N GLY A 117 -5.32 -1.89 -2.90
CA GLY A 117 -6.19 -0.91 -3.54
C GLY A 117 -6.96 -0.09 -2.51
N SER A 118 -7.62 -0.76 -1.55
CA SER A 118 -8.44 -0.11 -0.52
C SER A 118 -7.64 0.86 0.37
N ALA A 119 -6.36 0.54 0.65
CA ALA A 119 -5.49 1.36 1.49
C ALA A 119 -5.25 2.78 0.94
N ASN A 120 -5.43 3.00 -0.37
CA ASN A 120 -5.31 4.34 -0.97
C ASN A 120 -6.39 5.32 -0.51
N ALA A 121 -7.51 4.84 0.05
CA ALA A 121 -8.55 5.70 0.59
C ALA A 121 -8.22 6.27 1.99
N VAL A 122 -7.20 5.75 2.69
CA VAL A 122 -6.83 6.21 4.04
C VAL A 122 -6.44 7.69 4.06
N PHE A 123 -5.64 8.11 3.08
CA PHE A 123 -5.17 9.49 2.94
C PHE A 123 -5.84 10.21 1.77
N GLN A 124 -7.12 9.94 1.51
CA GLN A 124 -7.87 10.73 0.55
C GLN A 124 -8.23 12.10 1.14
N GLN A 125 -8.05 13.17 0.37
CA GLN A 125 -8.50 14.53 0.67
C GLN A 125 -9.10 15.14 -0.60
N ARG A 126 -10.35 15.61 -0.51
CA ARG A 126 -11.06 16.26 -1.64
C ARG A 126 -11.08 15.43 -2.93
N GLY A 127 -11.24 14.11 -2.80
CA GLY A 127 -11.25 13.18 -3.93
C GLY A 127 -9.87 12.69 -4.39
N GLU A 128 -8.78 13.36 -4.01
CA GLU A 128 -7.42 13.00 -4.40
C GLU A 128 -6.64 12.31 -3.26
N VAL A 129 -5.71 11.44 -3.62
CA VAL A 129 -4.81 10.78 -2.65
C VAL A 129 -3.72 11.77 -2.22
N SER A 130 -3.75 12.20 -0.95
CA SER A 130 -2.81 13.21 -0.42
C SER A 130 -1.45 12.61 -0.06
N ILE A 131 -1.43 11.36 0.45
CA ILE A 131 -0.22 10.59 0.71
C ILE A 131 -0.37 9.23 0.03
N GLY A 132 0.31 9.05 -1.09
CA GLY A 132 0.28 7.82 -1.83
C GLY A 132 1.14 6.75 -1.16
N VAL A 133 0.52 5.82 -0.42
CA VAL A 133 1.21 4.70 0.25
C VAL A 133 1.52 3.53 -0.69
N THR A 134 0.85 3.46 -1.85
CA THR A 134 1.22 2.56 -2.96
C THR A 134 1.79 3.33 -4.18
N TYR A 135 1.78 4.67 -4.15
CA TYR A 135 2.33 5.55 -5.18
C TYR A 135 3.78 5.96 -4.86
N MET A 136 4.67 4.98 -4.79
CA MET A 136 6.02 5.18 -4.27
C MET A 136 6.98 5.91 -5.22
N THR A 137 6.80 5.79 -6.54
CA THR A 137 7.61 6.56 -7.52
C THR A 137 7.48 8.06 -7.31
N GLY A 138 6.25 8.55 -7.06
CA GLY A 138 6.00 9.96 -6.76
C GLY A 138 6.66 10.39 -5.44
N THR A 139 6.73 9.49 -4.45
CA THR A 139 7.41 9.73 -3.17
C THR A 139 8.91 9.94 -3.37
N LEU A 140 9.55 9.13 -4.21
CA LEU A 140 10.98 9.25 -4.50
C LEU A 140 11.31 10.54 -5.28
N VAL A 141 10.45 10.93 -6.23
CA VAL A 141 10.56 12.22 -6.95
C VAL A 141 10.44 13.39 -5.97
N LYS A 142 9.44 13.36 -5.08
CA LYS A 142 9.26 14.41 -4.06
C LYS A 142 10.45 14.47 -3.09
N PHE A 143 10.99 13.31 -2.67
CA PHE A 143 12.22 13.27 -1.89
C PHE A 143 13.36 14.03 -2.58
N GLY A 144 13.65 13.72 -3.85
CA GLY A 144 14.71 14.40 -4.62
C GLY A 144 14.48 15.90 -4.77
N GLN A 145 13.25 16.32 -5.10
CA GLN A 145 12.89 17.73 -5.23
C GLN A 145 13.05 18.50 -3.91
N HIS A 146 12.58 17.94 -2.80
CA HIS A 146 12.69 18.58 -1.48
C HIS A 146 14.12 18.58 -0.96
N LEU A 147 14.92 17.56 -1.29
CA LEU A 147 16.33 17.49 -0.94
C LEU A 147 17.11 18.56 -1.71
N ALA A 148 16.86 18.71 -3.01
CA ALA A 148 17.45 19.76 -3.83
C ALA A 148 17.08 21.17 -3.32
N ALA A 149 15.82 21.38 -2.93
CA ALA A 149 15.37 22.65 -2.34
C ALA A 149 16.07 22.96 -1.00
N ALA A 150 16.31 21.95 -0.18
CA ALA A 150 17.04 22.10 1.09
C ALA A 150 18.51 22.50 0.83
N PHE A 151 19.20 21.84 -0.11
CA PHE A 151 20.57 22.21 -0.50
C PHE A 151 20.65 23.63 -1.09
N ALA A 152 19.68 24.01 -1.91
CA ALA A 152 19.59 25.35 -2.48
C ALA A 152 19.14 26.43 -1.46
N ARG A 153 18.83 26.05 -0.21
CA ARG A 153 18.23 26.92 0.82
C ARG A 153 16.94 27.62 0.35
N ARG A 154 16.19 26.99 -0.56
CA ARG A 154 14.92 27.46 -1.14
C ARG A 154 13.69 26.82 -0.50
N GLY A 155 13.88 26.09 0.60
CA GLY A 155 12.80 25.44 1.34
C GLY A 155 13.26 24.96 2.73
N PRO A 156 12.34 24.39 3.52
CA PRO A 156 12.67 23.89 4.86
C PRO A 156 13.71 22.76 4.79
N ALA A 157 14.72 22.82 5.66
CA ALA A 157 15.87 21.92 5.64
C ALA A 157 15.51 20.41 5.71
N PHE A 158 14.37 20.07 6.31
CA PHE A 158 13.93 18.69 6.53
C PHE A 158 12.63 18.32 5.79
N ALA A 159 12.23 19.10 4.78
CA ALA A 159 11.01 18.81 4.02
C ALA A 159 11.08 17.47 3.24
N TRP A 160 12.28 16.94 2.98
CA TRP A 160 12.53 15.68 2.30
C TRP A 160 12.38 14.45 3.21
N ALA A 161 12.56 14.62 4.53
CA ALA A 161 12.67 13.52 5.48
C ALA A 161 11.43 12.60 5.53
N PRO A 162 10.18 13.11 5.47
CA PRO A 162 9.01 12.24 5.48
C PRO A 162 8.91 11.34 4.24
N TYR A 163 9.34 11.82 3.08
CA TYR A 163 9.34 11.03 1.84
C TYR A 163 10.41 9.94 1.87
N LEU A 164 11.61 10.26 2.39
CA LEU A 164 12.63 9.25 2.61
C LEU A 164 12.15 8.18 3.60
N LEU A 165 11.48 8.60 4.68
CA LEU A 165 10.94 7.69 5.68
C LEU A 165 9.89 6.73 5.10
N LEU A 166 8.97 7.23 4.25
CA LEU A 166 8.03 6.36 3.52
C LEU A 166 8.77 5.33 2.66
N TRP A 167 9.77 5.77 1.90
CA TRP A 167 10.55 4.91 1.02
C TRP A 167 11.34 3.84 1.78
N CYS A 168 12.02 4.22 2.87
CA CYS A 168 12.71 3.29 3.75
C CYS A 168 11.73 2.32 4.42
N GLY A 169 10.54 2.79 4.83
CA GLY A 169 9.50 1.93 5.38
C GLY A 169 9.04 0.85 4.40
N LEU A 170 8.79 1.24 3.14
CA LEU A 170 8.46 0.30 2.07
C LEU A 170 9.55 -0.76 1.89
N ILE A 171 10.82 -0.36 1.79
CA ILE A 171 11.96 -1.28 1.62
C ILE A 171 12.08 -2.23 2.83
N ALA A 172 11.98 -1.70 4.05
CA ALA A 172 12.05 -2.49 5.27
C ALA A 172 10.91 -3.51 5.35
N GLY A 173 9.70 -3.10 4.98
CA GLY A 173 8.54 -3.99 4.86
C GLY A 173 8.77 -5.10 3.84
N ALA A 174 9.21 -4.75 2.63
CA ALA A 174 9.49 -5.72 1.58
C ALA A 174 10.58 -6.72 1.97
N PHE A 175 11.65 -6.25 2.62
CA PHE A 175 12.69 -7.13 3.15
C PHE A 175 12.13 -8.09 4.21
N ALA A 176 11.35 -7.59 5.17
CA ALA A 176 10.71 -8.43 6.18
C ALA A 176 9.73 -9.46 5.57
N GLY A 177 8.98 -9.06 4.53
CA GLY A 177 8.09 -9.95 3.79
C GLY A 177 8.86 -11.06 3.08
N ALA A 178 9.93 -10.70 2.38
CA ALA A 178 10.78 -11.64 1.67
C ALA A 178 11.49 -12.65 2.59
N VAL A 179 11.86 -12.23 3.81
CA VAL A 179 12.46 -13.11 4.82
C VAL A 179 11.41 -14.01 5.49
N SER A 180 10.23 -13.48 5.79
CA SER A 180 9.21 -14.21 6.56
C SER A 180 8.41 -15.21 5.71
N TYR A 181 8.15 -14.91 4.44
CA TYR A 181 7.31 -15.76 3.59
C TYR A 181 7.85 -17.18 3.40
N PRO A 182 9.15 -17.41 3.11
CA PRO A 182 9.69 -18.76 2.99
C PRO A 182 9.66 -19.55 4.31
N LEU A 183 9.61 -18.86 5.45
CA LEU A 183 9.63 -19.47 6.79
C LEU A 183 8.23 -19.79 7.31
N LEU A 184 7.23 -18.98 6.95
CA LEU A 184 5.89 -19.01 7.54
C LEU A 184 4.78 -19.33 6.54
N ALA A 185 5.06 -19.33 5.23
CA ALA A 185 4.10 -19.51 4.15
C ALA A 185 2.85 -18.62 4.35
N ALA A 186 1.65 -19.21 4.30
CA ALA A 186 0.37 -18.53 4.53
C ALA A 186 0.32 -17.75 5.86
N ALA A 187 1.03 -18.21 6.90
CA ALA A 187 1.03 -17.55 8.20
C ALA A 187 1.72 -16.18 8.19
N ALA A 188 2.54 -15.88 7.18
CA ALA A 188 3.17 -14.56 6.99
C ALA A 188 2.11 -13.45 6.84
N LEU A 189 0.98 -13.72 6.17
CA LEU A 189 -0.07 -12.72 5.98
C LEU A 189 -0.73 -12.29 7.30
N TRP A 190 -0.77 -13.16 8.32
CA TRP A 190 -1.30 -12.79 9.64
C TRP A 190 -0.44 -11.72 10.34
N ILE A 191 0.85 -11.62 10.02
CA ILE A 191 1.71 -10.52 10.50
C ILE A 191 1.22 -9.19 9.94
N ALA A 192 0.89 -9.14 8.64
CA ALA A 192 0.34 -7.95 8.00
C ALA A 192 -1.04 -7.58 8.56
N VAL A 193 -1.90 -8.57 8.83
CA VAL A 193 -3.22 -8.38 9.48
C VAL A 193 -3.04 -7.77 10.87
N ALA A 194 -2.18 -8.34 11.71
CA ALA A 194 -1.93 -7.83 13.05
C ALA A 194 -1.36 -6.40 13.01
N ALA A 195 -0.41 -6.13 12.12
CA ALA A 195 0.13 -4.79 11.92
C ALA A 195 -0.95 -3.79 11.47
N ALA A 196 -1.83 -4.18 10.54
CA ALA A 196 -2.94 -3.33 10.10
C ALA A 196 -3.91 -3.02 11.24
N LEU A 197 -4.28 -4.00 12.06
CA LEU A 197 -5.15 -3.80 13.23
C LEU A 197 -4.51 -2.88 14.27
N LEU A 198 -3.20 -2.99 14.51
CA LEU A 198 -2.47 -2.06 15.38
C LEU A 198 -2.49 -0.63 14.82
N LEU A 199 -2.28 -0.45 13.52
CA LEU A 199 -2.39 0.86 12.87
C LEU A 199 -3.83 1.41 12.92
N ALA A 200 -4.85 0.55 12.81
CA ALA A 200 -6.24 0.96 12.99
C ALA A 200 -6.49 1.48 14.41
N ALA A 201 -6.01 0.78 15.44
CA ALA A 201 -6.11 1.23 16.83
C ALA A 201 -5.39 2.57 17.06
N VAL A 202 -4.20 2.75 16.46
CA VAL A 202 -3.48 4.03 16.45
C VAL A 202 -4.29 5.12 15.75
N ALA A 203 -4.92 4.82 14.62
CA ALA A 203 -5.75 5.76 13.88
C ALA A 203 -7.01 6.17 14.67
N VAL A 204 -7.62 5.25 15.42
CA VAL A 204 -8.72 5.58 16.36
C VAL A 204 -8.25 6.56 17.42
N ARG A 205 -7.07 6.33 18.02
CA ARG A 205 -6.48 7.23 19.04
C ARG A 205 -6.10 8.61 18.50
N MET A 206 -5.87 8.75 17.20
CA MET A 206 -5.63 10.06 16.58
C MET A 206 -6.90 10.93 16.51
N GLY A 207 -8.08 10.33 16.71
CA GLY A 207 -9.36 11.02 16.63
C GLY A 207 -9.88 11.22 15.19
N PRO A 208 -11.12 11.70 15.05
CA PRO A 208 -11.73 11.96 13.75
C PRO A 208 -10.94 13.00 12.95
N VAL A 209 -10.99 12.88 11.62
CA VAL A 209 -10.45 13.91 10.72
C VAL A 209 -11.32 15.16 10.83
N GLY A 210 -10.80 16.19 11.50
CA GLY A 210 -11.35 17.55 11.53
C GLY A 210 -11.05 18.35 10.27
#